data_AF-A0A7V9C4I9-F1
#
_entry.id   AF-A0A7V9C4I9-F1
#
_cell.length_a   1.000
_cell.length_b   1.000
_cell.length_c   1.000
_cell.angle_alpha   90.00
_cell.angle_beta   90.00
_cell.angle_gamma   90.00
#
_symmetry.space_group_name_H-M   'P 1'
#
loop_
_entity.id
_entity.type
_entity.pdbx_description
1 polymer ?
#
loop_
_entity_poly.entity_id
_entity_poly.type
_entity_poly.pdbx_seq_one_letter_code
_entity_poly.pdbx_strand_id
1 'polypeptide(L)'
;GIEEVYIGSADLMQRNLDRRVEVIVPILDQSIRDYIKHTILDAYLRDNVNVRTLRPDGSYKKISGGEPFNAQMSFAGQDITS
;
A
#
# COMPACT_ATOMS: atom_id res chain seq x y z
N GLY A 1 -19.71 6.84 7.73
CA GLY A 1 -19.05 7.35 8.95
C GLY A 1 -17.88 8.23 8.54
N ILE A 2 -17.26 8.94 9.47
CA ILE A 2 -15.95 9.57 9.22
C ILE A 2 -14.94 8.43 9.13
N GLU A 3 -14.25 8.30 8.01
CA GLU A 3 -13.25 7.26 7.84
C GLU A 3 -11.99 7.60 8.62
N GLU A 4 -11.53 6.66 9.45
CA GLU A 4 -10.33 6.80 10.24
C GLU A 4 -9.16 6.12 9.52
N VAL A 5 -8.03 6.82 9.45
CA VAL A 5 -6.79 6.28 8.88
C VAL A 5 -5.76 6.21 9.98
N TYR A 6 -5.10 5.05 10.08
CA TYR A 6 -4.04 4.79 11.03
C TYR A 6 -2.76 4.44 10.29
N ILE A 7 -1.63 4.85 10.86
CA ILE A 7 -0.31 4.34 10.48
C ILE A 7 0.31 3.63 11.67
N GLY A 8 1.08 2.58 11.43
CA GLY A 8 1.71 1.84 12.50
C GLY A 8 2.93 1.07 12.04
N SER A 9 3.74 0.66 13.02
CA SER A 9 4.99 -0.08 12.80
C SER A 9 4.79 -1.59 12.59
N ALA A 10 3.62 -2.12 12.97
CA ALA A 10 3.33 -3.55 12.98
C ALA A 10 2.54 -4.02 11.75
N ASP A 11 2.91 -5.20 11.26
CA ASP A 11 1.99 -6.04 10.50
C ASP A 11 1.02 -6.80 11.46
N LEU A 12 -0.15 -7.23 10.96
CA LEU A 12 -1.17 -7.96 11.72
C LEU A 12 -0.80 -9.44 11.96
N MET A 13 0.40 -9.69 12.46
CA MET A 13 0.85 -11.02 12.84
C MET A 13 0.97 -11.13 14.35
N GLN A 14 0.55 -12.27 14.90
CA GLN A 14 0.55 -12.55 16.34
C GLN A 14 1.91 -12.26 17.01
N ARG A 15 3.03 -12.51 16.29
CA ARG A 15 4.38 -12.19 16.78
C ARG A 15 4.60 -10.71 17.11
N ASN A 16 3.97 -9.79 16.37
CA ASN A 16 4.14 -8.35 16.59
C ASN A 16 3.20 -7.87 17.69
N LEU A 17 2.01 -8.45 17.79
CA LEU A 17 1.01 -8.05 18.78
C LEU A 17 1.35 -8.55 20.20
N ASP A 18 1.98 -9.72 20.33
CA ASP A 18 2.20 -10.34 21.65
C ASP A 18 3.63 -10.17 22.19
N ARG A 19 4.63 -9.93 21.32
CA ARG A 19 6.06 -10.02 21.71
C ARG A 19 6.89 -8.79 21.38
N ARG A 20 6.33 -7.79 20.72
CA ARG A 20 7.04 -6.55 20.34
C ARG A 20 6.30 -5.33 20.89
N VAL A 21 7.07 -4.27 21.13
CA VAL A 21 6.51 -2.95 21.40
C VAL A 21 6.25 -2.31 20.05
N GLU A 22 4.98 -2.10 19.74
CA GLU A 22 4.52 -1.55 18.46
C GLU A 22 3.74 -0.26 18.70
N VAL A 23 3.78 0.66 17.73
CA VAL A 23 3.08 1.94 17.82
C VAL A 23 2.12 2.05 16.64
N ILE A 24 0.87 2.40 16.94
CA ILE A 24 -0.17 2.74 15.96
C ILE A 24 -0.70 4.12 16.35
N VAL A 25 -0.77 5.03 15.38
CA VAL A 25 -1.26 6.40 15.60
C VAL A 25 -2.33 6.77 14.58
N PRO A 26 -3.38 7.51 15.01
CA PRO A 26 -4.38 8.02 14.09
C PRO A 26 -3.83 9.22 13.30
N ILE A 27 -4.21 9.30 12.02
CA ILE A 27 -3.99 10.49 11.20
C ILE A 27 -5.20 11.41 11.39
N LEU A 28 -5.02 12.44 12.21
CA LEU A 28 -6.08 13.38 12.59
C LEU A 28 -6.35 14.46 11.52
N ASP A 29 -5.33 14.83 10.74
CA ASP A 29 -5.45 15.83 9.69
C ASP A 29 -6.17 15.25 8.45
N GLN A 30 -7.23 15.91 8.02
CA GLN A 30 -8.04 15.47 6.88
C GLN A 30 -7.24 15.45 5.57
N SER A 31 -6.40 16.47 5.32
CA SER A 31 -5.61 16.55 4.08
C SER A 31 -4.61 15.40 3.97
N ILE A 32 -4.03 14.98 5.09
CA ILE A 32 -3.12 13.84 5.14
C ILE A 32 -3.88 12.54 4.92
N ARG A 33 -5.07 12.37 5.50
CA ARG A 33 -5.93 11.20 5.23
C ARG A 33 -6.26 11.10 3.74
N ASP A 34 -6.66 12.21 3.13
CA ASP A 34 -7.01 12.24 1.71
C ASP A 34 -5.81 11.94 0.83
N TYR A 35 -4.62 12.46 1.15
CA TYR A 35 -3.39 12.14 0.42
C TYR A 35 -3.02 10.65 0.53
N ILE A 36 -3.09 10.07 1.73
CA ILE A 36 -2.79 8.64 1.93
C ILE A 36 -3.75 7.77 1.12
N LYS A 37 -5.05 8.10 1.11
CA LYS A 37 -6.06 7.33 0.39
C LYS A 37 -5.97 7.52 -1.12
N HIS A 38 -6.08 8.76 -1.56
CA HIS A 38 -6.33 9.09 -2.97
C HIS A 38 -5.05 9.23 -3.79
N THR A 39 -3.89 9.30 -3.14
CA THR A 39 -2.60 9.32 -3.82
C THR A 39 -1.82 8.04 -3.54
N ILE A 40 -1.56 7.72 -2.27
CA ILE A 40 -0.66 6.60 -1.94
C ILE A 40 -1.33 5.25 -2.22
N LEU A 41 -2.46 4.98 -1.57
CA LEU A 41 -3.19 3.72 -1.70
C LEU A 41 -3.64 3.49 -3.15
N ASP A 42 -4.24 4.50 -3.78
CA ASP A 42 -4.68 4.41 -5.17
C ASP A 42 -3.52 4.08 -6.14
N ALA A 43 -2.33 4.66 -5.95
CA ALA A 43 -1.17 4.30 -6.77
C ALA A 43 -0.76 2.84 -6.58
N TYR A 44 -0.66 2.36 -5.34
CA TYR A 44 -0.30 0.96 -5.08
C TYR A 44 -1.34 -0.04 -5.57
N LEU A 45 -2.63 0.32 -5.54
CA LEU A 45 -3.71 -0.50 -6.09
C LEU A 45 -3.74 -0.50 -7.62
N ARG A 46 -3.28 0.58 -8.26
CA ARG A 46 -3.17 0.71 -9.72
C ARG A 46 -1.91 0.08 -10.30
N ASP A 47 -0.87 -0.19 -9.49
CA ASP A 47 0.38 -0.79 -9.96
C ASP A 47 0.10 -2.10 -10.72
N ASN A 48 0.61 -2.18 -11.95
CA ASN A 48 0.49 -3.37 -12.81
C ASN A 48 1.86 -3.91 -13.27
N VAL A 49 2.95 -3.30 -12.81
CA VAL A 49 4.32 -3.68 -13.15
C VAL A 49 4.86 -4.70 -12.13
N ASN A 50 4.59 -4.47 -10.85
CA ASN A 50 5.09 -5.25 -9.71
C ASN A 50 4.03 -6.12 -9.04
N VAL A 51 2.75 -5.90 -9.36
CA VAL A 51 1.63 -6.58 -8.70
C VAL A 51 1.68 -8.11 -8.86
N ARG A 52 1.35 -8.81 -7.77
CA ARG A 52 1.16 -10.25 -7.73
C ARG A 52 -0.06 -10.59 -6.90
N THR A 53 -0.91 -11.48 -7.41
CA THR A 53 -2.04 -12.00 -6.64
C THR A 53 -1.64 -13.27 -5.91
N LEU A 54 -1.88 -13.27 -4.60
CA LEU A 54 -1.80 -14.45 -3.75
C LEU A 54 -2.99 -15.36 -4.05
N ARG A 55 -2.70 -16.61 -4.39
CA ARG A 55 -3.69 -17.66 -4.63
C ARG A 55 -3.97 -18.46 -3.35
N PRO A 56 -5.10 -19.20 -3.29
CA PRO A 56 -5.43 -20.03 -2.13
C PRO A 56 -4.39 -21.10 -1.78
N ASP A 57 -3.59 -21.53 -2.76
CA ASP A 57 -2.49 -22.49 -2.58
C ASP A 57 -1.18 -21.87 -2.05
N GLY A 58 -1.19 -20.56 -1.75
CA GLY A 58 -0.01 -19.83 -1.30
C GLY A 58 0.94 -19.39 -2.42
N SER A 59 0.66 -19.74 -3.67
CA SER A 59 1.46 -19.29 -4.81
C SER A 59 1.13 -17.84 -5.20
N TYR A 60 2.15 -17.12 -5.66
CA TYR A 60 1.96 -15.77 -6.22
C TYR A 60 1.97 -15.81 -7.73
N LYS A 61 0.92 -15.28 -8.37
CA LYS A 61 0.86 -15.09 -9.82
C LYS A 61 1.08 -13.62 -10.15
N LYS A 62 2.04 -13.31 -11.02
CA LYS A 62 2.17 -11.97 -11.59
C LYS A 62 0.90 -11.65 -12.38
N ILE A 63 0.36 -10.46 -12.17
CA ILE A 63 -0.73 -9.90 -12.98
C ILE A 63 -0.13 -8.75 -13.80
N SER A 64 -0.57 -8.63 -15.05
CA SER A 64 -0.16 -7.59 -15.97
C SER A 64 -1.31 -7.29 -16.93
N GLY A 65 -1.46 -6.03 -17.34
CA GLY A 65 -2.47 -5.60 -18.30
C GLY A 65 -2.67 -4.09 -18.26
N GLY A 66 -3.07 -3.50 -19.39
CA GLY A 66 -3.17 -2.05 -19.56
C GLY A 66 -1.82 -1.36 -19.75
N GLU A 67 -1.83 -0.02 -19.75
CA GLU A 67 -0.62 0.81 -19.80
C GLU A 67 0.24 0.60 -18.56
N PRO A 68 1.57 0.41 -18.69
CA PRO A 68 2.46 0.18 -17.55
C PRO A 68 2.43 1.32 -16.52
N PHE A 69 2.19 0.97 -15.26
CA PHE A 69 2.25 1.87 -14.11
C PHE A 69 2.97 1.17 -12.94
N ASN A 70 4.06 1.79 -12.45
CA ASN A 70 4.82 1.39 -11.27
C ASN A 70 4.70 2.49 -10.22
N ALA A 71 4.10 2.17 -9.08
CA ALA A 71 3.86 3.15 -8.03
C ALA A 71 5.16 3.74 -7.47
N GLN A 72 6.19 2.92 -7.28
CA GLN A 72 7.46 3.35 -6.66
C GLN A 72 8.23 4.31 -7.57
N MET A 73 8.29 4.03 -8.87
CA MET A 73 8.94 4.92 -9.84
C MET A 73 8.19 6.25 -9.94
N SER A 74 6.85 6.21 -9.96
CA SER A 74 6.01 7.41 -9.95
C SER A 74 6.30 8.29 -8.73
N PHE A 75 6.44 7.71 -7.53
CA PHE A 75 6.81 8.48 -6.32
C PHE A 75 8.25 8.97 -6.32
N ALA A 76 9.17 8.24 -6.96
CA ALA A 76 10.56 8.66 -7.12
C ALA A 76 10.74 9.77 -8.18
N GLY A 77 9.67 10.19 -8.87
CA GLY A 77 9.73 11.14 -9.97
C GLY A 77 10.44 10.58 -11.21
N GLN A 78 10.45 9.25 -11.36
CA GLN A 78 11.05 8.55 -12.49
C GLN A 78 9.93 8.06 -13.42
N ASP A 79 9.94 8.53 -14.67
CA ASP A 79 9.02 8.04 -15.69
C ASP A 79 9.45 6.66 -16.18
N ILE A 80 8.50 5.74 -16.28
CA ILE A 80 8.67 4.44 -16.97
C ILE A 80 8.27 4.61 -18.44
N THR A 81 8.72 5.68 -19.09
CA THR A 81 8.55 5.81 -20.53
C THR A 81 9.81 5.26 -21.18
N SER A 82 9.72 4.04 -21.70
CA SER A 82 10.53 3.61 -22.85
C SER A 82 9.80 3.96 -24.12
#